data_AF-A0A7W5AJC6-F1
#
_entry.id   AF-A0A7W5AJC6-F1
#
_cell.length_a   1.000
_cell.length_b   1.000
_cell.length_c   1.000
_cell.angle_alpha   90.00
_cell.angle_beta   90.00
_cell.angle_gamma   90.00
#
_symmetry.space_group_name_H-M   'P 1'
#
loop_
_entity.id
_entity.type
_entity.pdbx_description
1 polymer ?
#
loop_
_entity_poly.entity_id
_entity_poly.type
_entity_poly.pdbx_seq_one_letter_code
_entity_poly.pdbx_strand_id
1 'polypeptide(L)'
;MTPQEYVEEVLTLVESIPEGRVMSYGAIAEALADRSGRNSPRQVGRIMALHGGGVPWHRVCSGGGRLPPGHEARARALLTAEGVPMRGDRVLMADAGWMPW
;
A
#
# COMPACT_ATOMS: atom_id res chain seq x y z
N MET A 1 -5.89 13.96 -14.99
CA MET A 1 -6.00 12.50 -14.81
C MET A 1 -7.45 12.08 -14.62
N THR A 2 -7.97 11.23 -15.51
CA THR A 2 -9.29 10.61 -15.39
C THR A 2 -9.36 9.66 -14.17
N PRO A 3 -10.55 9.20 -13.73
CA PRO A 3 -10.65 8.21 -12.67
C PRO A 3 -9.93 6.90 -12.98
N GLN A 4 -10.01 6.43 -14.23
CA GLN A 4 -9.38 5.18 -14.69
C GLN A 4 -7.86 5.29 -14.69
N GLU A 5 -7.30 6.38 -15.23
CA GLU A 5 -5.85 6.63 -15.17
C GLU A 5 -5.35 6.67 -13.72
N TYR A 6 -6.14 7.19 -12.78
CA TYR A 6 -5.75 7.20 -11.36
C TYR A 6 -5.75 5.81 -10.73
N VAL A 7 -6.66 4.92 -11.15
CA VAL A 7 -6.64 3.51 -10.74
C VAL A 7 -5.35 2.86 -11.23
N GLU A 8 -5.02 3.02 -12.50
CA GLU A 8 -3.81 2.45 -13.11
C GLU A 8 -2.53 2.94 -12.43
N GLU A 9 -2.44 4.23 -12.13
CA GLU A 9 -1.28 4.82 -11.44
C GLU A 9 -1.13 4.33 -9.99
N VAL A 10 -2.24 4.16 -9.27
CA VAL A 10 -2.20 3.55 -7.93
C VAL A 10 -1.71 2.10 -8.01
N LEU A 11 -2.23 1.31 -8.94
CA LEU A 11 -1.83 -0.10 -9.09
C LEU A 11 -0.37 -0.23 -9.51
N THR A 12 0.06 0.59 -10.49
CA THR A 12 1.46 0.63 -10.96
C THR A 12 2.42 1.00 -9.83
N LEU A 13 2.06 2.00 -9.00
CA LEU A 13 2.87 2.36 -7.85
C LEU A 13 2.93 1.20 -6.83
N VAL A 14 1.83 0.51 -6.58
CA VAL A 14 1.82 -0.65 -5.67
C VAL A 14 2.67 -1.81 -6.20
N GLU A 15 2.66 -2.08 -7.50
CA GLU A 15 3.55 -3.08 -8.13
C GLU A 15 5.02 -2.74 -7.96
N SER A 16 5.36 -1.45 -7.93
CA SER A 16 6.74 -0.99 -7.77
C SER A 16 7.27 -1.07 -6.33
N ILE A 17 6.41 -1.31 -5.33
CA ILE A 17 6.85 -1.45 -3.93
C ILE A 17 7.78 -2.67 -3.83
N PRO A 18 9.06 -2.51 -3.42
CA PRO A 18 9.99 -3.64 -3.34
C PRO A 18 9.57 -4.71 -2.34
N GLU A 19 10.09 -5.92 -2.52
CA GLU A 19 9.98 -6.97 -1.51
C GLU A 19 10.60 -6.52 -0.18
N GLY A 20 9.96 -6.87 0.93
CA GLY A 20 10.41 -6.47 2.27
C GLY A 20 10.07 -5.02 2.63
N ARG A 21 9.34 -4.31 1.78
CA ARG A 21 8.91 -2.91 1.98
C ARG A 21 7.40 -2.76 1.91
N VAL A 22 6.92 -1.68 2.54
CA VAL A 22 5.50 -1.31 2.53
C VAL A 22 5.31 0.18 2.28
N MET A 23 4.14 0.54 1.76
CA MET A 23 3.64 1.90 1.75
C MET A 23 2.33 2.01 2.53
N SER A 24 2.08 3.18 3.10
CA SER A 24 0.75 3.47 3.63
C SER A 24 -0.19 3.98 2.53
N TYR A 25 -1.50 3.79 2.69
CA TYR A 25 -2.48 4.40 1.78
C TYR A 25 -2.30 5.92 1.63
N GLY A 26 -1.84 6.60 2.68
CA GLY A 26 -1.55 8.04 2.64
C GLY A 26 -0.29 8.35 1.86
N ALA A 27 0.77 7.57 2.04
CA ALA A 27 2.01 7.73 1.26
C ALA A 27 1.78 7.52 -0.24
N ILE A 28 0.92 6.56 -0.62
CA ILE A 28 0.53 6.36 -2.03
C ILE A 28 -0.24 7.57 -2.55
N ALA A 29 -1.20 8.10 -1.77
CA ALA A 29 -1.97 9.28 -2.16
C ALA A 29 -1.08 10.52 -2.33
N GLU A 30 -0.11 10.70 -1.43
CA GLU A 30 0.87 11.77 -1.47
C GLU A 30 1.81 11.64 -2.68
N ALA A 31 2.33 10.44 -2.93
CA ALA A 31 3.21 10.16 -4.07
C ALA A 31 2.59 10.50 -5.43
N LEU A 32 1.27 10.41 -5.53
CA LEU A 32 0.54 10.68 -6.76
C LEU A 32 -0.14 12.06 -6.75
N ALA A 33 0.01 12.87 -5.69
CA ALA A 33 -0.78 14.09 -5.51
C ALA A 33 -0.56 15.10 -6.64
N ASP A 34 0.70 15.42 -6.94
CA ASP A 34 1.05 16.42 -7.96
C ASP A 34 0.60 15.98 -9.36
N ARG A 35 0.72 14.69 -9.67
CA ARG A 35 0.37 14.13 -10.99
C ARG A 35 -1.14 13.95 -11.17
N SER A 36 -1.85 13.58 -10.11
CA SER A 36 -3.27 13.22 -10.17
C SER A 36 -4.23 14.36 -9.80
N GLY A 37 -3.74 15.37 -9.06
CA GLY A 37 -4.57 16.40 -8.42
C GLY A 37 -5.42 15.86 -7.26
N ARG A 38 -5.12 14.65 -6.74
CA ARG A 38 -5.88 13.96 -5.68
C ARG A 38 -4.95 13.54 -4.56
N ASN A 39 -5.38 13.73 -3.31
CA ASN A 39 -4.62 13.28 -2.14
C ASN A 39 -5.56 12.71 -1.08
N SER A 40 -6.18 11.56 -1.40
CA SER A 40 -7.14 10.88 -0.52
C SER A 40 -6.71 9.44 -0.22
N PRO A 41 -6.21 9.17 1.00
CA PRO A 41 -5.88 7.80 1.43
C PRO A 41 -7.09 6.86 1.36
N ARG A 42 -8.30 7.39 1.62
CA ARG A 42 -9.55 6.62 1.54
C ARG A 42 -9.88 6.21 0.11
N GLN A 43 -9.59 7.09 -0.86
CA GLN A 43 -9.78 6.78 -2.27
C GLN A 43 -8.80 5.68 -2.71
N VAL A 44 -7.53 5.76 -2.30
CA VAL A 44 -6.55 4.68 -2.54
C VAL A 44 -7.04 3.37 -1.93
N GLY A 45 -7.50 3.38 -0.68
CA GLY A 45 -8.06 2.20 -0.03
C GLY A 45 -9.24 1.58 -0.80
N ARG A 46 -10.14 2.41 -1.34
CA ARG A 46 -11.24 1.94 -2.19
C ARG A 46 -10.74 1.34 -3.50
N ILE A 47 -9.74 1.93 -4.13
CA ILE A 47 -9.12 1.39 -5.36
C ILE A 47 -8.50 0.03 -5.07
N MET A 48 -7.74 -0.10 -3.99
CA MET A 48 -7.12 -1.38 -3.59
C MET A 48 -8.17 -2.46 -3.31
N ALA A 49 -9.29 -2.11 -2.68
CA ALA A 49 -10.37 -3.06 -2.42
C ALA A 49 -11.09 -3.55 -3.69
N LEU A 50 -11.20 -2.71 -4.72
CA LEU A 50 -11.94 -3.03 -5.95
C LEU A 50 -11.05 -3.59 -7.06
N HIS A 51 -9.79 -3.17 -7.13
CA HIS A 51 -8.91 -3.42 -8.27
C HIS A 51 -7.54 -3.98 -7.87
N GLY A 52 -7.21 -4.02 -6.57
CA GLY A 52 -5.87 -4.39 -6.08
C GLY A 52 -5.54 -5.89 -6.11
N GLY A 53 -6.45 -6.75 -6.55
CA GLY A 53 -6.26 -8.21 -6.49
C GLY A 53 -5.09 -8.74 -7.32
N GLY A 54 -4.63 -8.00 -8.34
CA GLY A 54 -3.53 -8.39 -9.23
C GLY A 54 -2.14 -7.88 -8.83
N VAL A 55 -2.05 -6.98 -7.85
CA VAL A 55 -0.79 -6.33 -7.43
C VAL A 55 -0.38 -6.86 -6.03
N PRO A 56 0.85 -6.59 -5.51
CA PRO A 56 1.25 -7.04 -4.18
C PRO A 56 0.55 -6.25 -3.06
N TRP A 57 -0.77 -6.42 -2.97
CA TRP A 57 -1.68 -5.66 -2.11
C TRP A 57 -1.33 -5.76 -0.63
N HIS A 58 -0.66 -6.84 -0.20
CA HIS A 58 -0.22 -7.01 1.18
C HIS A 58 0.86 -6.01 1.58
N ARG A 59 1.58 -5.40 0.62
CA ARG A 59 2.56 -4.33 0.84
C ARG A 59 1.93 -2.95 1.08
N VAL A 60 0.59 -2.85 1.06
CA VAL A 60 -0.14 -1.62 1.39
C VAL A 60 -0.84 -1.76 2.74
N CYS A 61 -0.56 -0.85 3.67
CA CYS A 61 -1.13 -0.88 5.01
C CYS A 61 -1.60 0.51 5.47
N SER A 62 -2.13 0.61 6.69
CA SER A 62 -2.37 1.93 7.28
C SER A 62 -1.05 2.60 7.70
N GLY A 63 -1.08 3.92 7.91
CA GLY A 63 0.10 4.68 8.39
C GLY A 63 0.61 4.23 9.76
N GLY A 64 -0.21 3.54 10.56
CA GLY A 64 0.18 2.94 11.84
C GLY A 64 0.57 1.46 11.73
N GLY A 65 0.84 0.96 10.52
CA GLY A 65 1.26 -0.42 10.26
C GLY A 65 0.16 -1.47 10.35
N ARG A 66 -1.10 -1.09 10.58
CA ARG A 66 -2.22 -2.06 10.59
C ARG A 66 -2.41 -2.66 9.21
N LEU A 67 -2.48 -3.99 9.16
CA LEU A 67 -2.73 -4.80 7.96
C LEU A 67 -4.14 -4.56 7.37
N PRO A 68 -4.35 -4.88 6.08
CA PRO A 68 -5.65 -4.76 5.42
C PRO A 68 -6.75 -5.56 6.16
N PRO A 69 -7.88 -4.93 6.52
CA PRO A 69 -8.97 -5.60 7.24
C PRO A 69 -9.56 -6.79 6.46
N GLY A 70 -9.83 -7.90 7.15
CA GLY A 70 -10.37 -9.13 6.55
C GLY A 70 -9.33 -9.98 5.82
N HIS A 71 -8.08 -9.52 5.74
CA HIS A 71 -6.97 -10.22 5.10
C HIS A 71 -5.72 -10.28 5.99
N GLU A 72 -5.84 -9.98 7.28
CA GLU A 72 -4.72 -9.81 8.20
C GLU A 72 -3.82 -11.05 8.25
N ALA A 73 -4.40 -12.25 8.36
CA ALA A 73 -3.63 -13.49 8.43
C ALA A 73 -2.83 -13.74 7.13
N ARG A 74 -3.45 -13.52 5.97
CA ARG A 74 -2.79 -13.71 4.66
C ARG A 74 -1.72 -12.64 4.43
N ALA A 75 -2.03 -11.38 4.72
CA ALA A 75 -1.07 -10.29 4.60
C ALA A 75 0.13 -10.52 5.51
N ARG A 76 -0.09 -10.95 6.76
CA ARG A 76 0.98 -11.26 7.71
C ARG A 76 1.89 -12.38 7.20
N ALA A 77 1.31 -13.46 6.67
CA ALA A 77 2.10 -14.57 6.13
C ALA A 77 2.98 -14.12 4.96
N LEU A 78 2.42 -13.36 4.01
CA LEU A 78 3.16 -12.82 2.86
C LEU A 78 4.26 -11.86 3.30
N LEU A 79 3.94 -10.86 4.15
CA LEU A 79 4.91 -9.88 4.64
C LEU A 79 6.04 -10.55 5.44
N THR A 80 5.73 -11.56 6.26
CA THR A 80 6.75 -12.30 7.01
C THR A 80 7.67 -13.09 6.08
N ALA A 81 7.13 -13.69 5.00
CA ALA A 81 7.93 -14.39 4.01
C ALA A 81 8.90 -13.47 3.28
N GLU A 82 8.51 -12.20 3.09
CA GLU A 82 9.36 -11.14 2.52
C GLU A 82 10.31 -10.50 3.54
N GLY A 83 10.33 -10.96 4.80
CA GLY A 83 11.20 -10.43 5.85
C GLY A 83 10.78 -9.06 6.40
N VAL A 84 9.52 -8.65 6.23
CA VAL A 84 9.03 -7.36 6.74
C VAL A 84 9.00 -7.36 8.27
N PRO A 85 9.62 -6.37 8.95
CA PRO A 85 9.63 -6.30 10.40
C PRO A 85 8.22 -6.00 10.97
N MET A 86 7.81 -6.80 11.94
CA MET A 86 6.47 -6.76 12.56
C MET A 86 6.57 -6.64 14.08
N ARG A 87 5.60 -5.92 14.68
CA ARG A 87 5.35 -5.92 16.12
C ARG A 87 3.90 -6.33 16.38
N GLY A 88 3.71 -7.58 16.81
CA GLY A 88 2.38 -8.19 16.90
C GLY A 88 1.74 -8.28 15.52
N ASP A 89 0.60 -7.60 15.35
CA ASP A 89 -0.20 -7.55 14.11
C ASP A 89 0.00 -6.25 13.32
N ARG A 90 1.13 -5.57 13.54
CA ARG A 90 1.45 -4.31 12.87
C ARG A 90 2.83 -4.37 12.23
N VAL A 91 2.93 -3.78 11.05
CA VAL A 91 4.21 -3.48 10.40
C VAL A 91 4.95 -2.40 11.18
N LEU A 92 6.25 -2.58 11.38
CA LEU A 92 7.13 -1.54 11.89
C LEU A 92 7.44 -0.56 10.76
N MET A 93 6.58 0.45 10.60
CA MET A 93 6.64 1.40 9.48
C MET A 93 7.97 2.17 9.38
N ALA A 94 8.63 2.42 10.51
CA ALA A 94 9.92 3.10 10.53
C ALA A 94 11.02 2.29 9.82
N ASP A 95 10.94 0.97 9.88
CA ASP A 95 11.96 0.06 9.34
C ASP A 95 11.59 -0.44 7.94
N ALA A 96 10.29 -0.66 7.70
CA ALA A 96 9.77 -1.24 6.46
C ALA A 96 9.23 -0.19 5.46
N GLY A 97 9.05 1.05 5.88
CA GLY A 97 8.49 2.11 5.05
C GLY A 97 9.32 2.33 3.78
N TRP A 98 8.63 2.56 2.67
CA TRP A 98 9.23 2.92 1.40
C TRP A 98 8.55 4.13 0.80
N MET A 99 9.35 4.96 0.15
CA MET A 99 8.91 6.12 -0.63
C MET A 99 9.61 6.04 -1.99
N PRO A 100 8.92 6.37 -3.09
CA PRO A 100 9.48 6.26 -4.43
C PRO A 100 10.40 7.43 -4.84
N TRP A 101 10.99 8.17 -3.89
CA TRP A 101 11.95 9.27 -4.10
C TRP A 101 13.03 9.34 -3.02
#